data_AF-A0A2V5Z0W3-F1
#
_entry.id   AF-A0A2V5Z0W3-F1
#
_cell.length_a   1.000
_cell.length_b   1.000
_cell.length_c   1.000
_cell.angle_alpha   90.00
_cell.angle_beta   90.00
_cell.angle_gamma   90.00
#
_symmetry.space_group_name_H-M   'P 1'
#
loop_
_entity.id
_entity.type
_entity.pdbx_description
1 polymer ?
#
loop_
_entity_poly.entity_id
_entity_poly.type
_entity_poly.pdbx_seq_one_letter_code
_entity_poly.pdbx_strand_id
1 'polypeptide(L)'
;MSSDISRQRFDPANDFSNVLMQQGRVQLDADWNEWNEILDRRWRSETIDIIGRCVVPLETSTGFEIQLSGGSLTIGRGRIYVHGLQAENHGNGNLEFDPILAESRGVDPLPYEKQPYYKNPEPLPEAGGPHLVYLDVWEREVTYVEDPNLVENAVGVDTTSRLQTAWQVRILPNVGDGATCATPDEELNGWLDIIQTSAGRLTSKAVGVATPSDPCLIPPSGGYRGLENRTYRVEIHDGGAIGDATFKWSRDNASVASGISAIENDITLTVDRAVWDSVRRFSPGDWVEITDDWREFSLHPGEVRQIDSVNDSSRTITLKSALTTGLFPVSGTASKSLLRAIPMVARFVRAITGFLSRAPRTRQSKN
;
A
#
# COMPACT_ATOMS: atom_id res chain seq x y z
N MET A 1 -0.75 -0.48 -4.09
CA MET A 1 -1.38 0.21 -5.24
C MET A 1 -2.58 -0.58 -5.73
N SER A 2 -3.64 0.11 -6.15
CA SER A 2 -4.97 -0.42 -6.41
C SER A 2 -5.61 0.17 -7.65
N SER A 3 -5.24 1.37 -8.11
CA SER A 3 -5.91 2.00 -9.25
C SER A 3 -5.41 1.49 -10.58
N ASP A 4 -6.33 1.39 -11.53
CA ASP A 4 -6.02 1.08 -12.92
C ASP A 4 -5.51 2.35 -13.62
N ILE A 5 -4.20 2.61 -13.49
CA ILE A 5 -3.55 3.81 -14.04
C ILE A 5 -2.93 3.53 -15.41
N SER A 6 -2.81 4.57 -16.24
CA SER A 6 -2.05 4.47 -17.49
C SER A 6 -0.55 4.23 -17.25
N ARG A 7 0.18 4.02 -18.35
CA ARG A 7 1.63 3.77 -18.34
C ARG A 7 2.37 4.91 -17.64
N GLN A 8 3.16 4.59 -16.62
CA GLN A 8 4.16 5.48 -16.06
C GLN A 8 5.37 5.56 -17.01
N ARG A 9 5.78 6.77 -17.35
CA ARG A 9 6.90 7.04 -18.26
C ARG A 9 8.09 7.73 -17.60
N PHE A 10 7.90 8.19 -16.37
CA PHE A 10 8.94 8.85 -15.62
C PHE A 10 10.18 7.98 -15.53
N ASP A 11 11.32 8.56 -15.92
CA ASP A 11 12.62 7.96 -15.77
C ASP A 11 13.57 9.07 -15.33
N PRO A 12 14.16 8.99 -14.11
CA PRO A 12 15.03 10.02 -13.60
C PRO A 12 16.28 10.25 -14.46
N ALA A 13 16.65 9.32 -15.35
CA ALA A 13 17.80 9.48 -16.25
C ALA A 13 17.54 10.45 -17.43
N ASN A 14 16.27 10.81 -17.69
CA ASN A 14 15.92 11.72 -18.78
C ASN A 14 16.02 13.21 -18.40
N ASP A 15 16.23 13.53 -17.12
CA ASP A 15 16.38 14.90 -16.61
C ASP A 15 15.22 15.86 -16.96
N PHE A 16 14.00 15.33 -17.14
CA PHE A 16 12.83 16.18 -17.37
C PHE A 16 12.48 16.95 -16.10
N SER A 17 12.19 18.25 -16.26
CA SER A 17 11.85 19.15 -15.15
C SER A 17 10.36 19.49 -15.06
N ASN A 18 9.59 19.25 -16.13
CA ASN A 18 8.16 19.51 -16.20
C ASN A 18 7.50 18.83 -17.42
N VAL A 19 6.17 18.78 -17.44
CA VAL A 19 5.35 18.39 -18.60
C VAL A 19 4.64 19.63 -19.16
N LEU A 20 4.61 19.77 -20.49
CA LEU A 20 4.00 20.92 -21.16
C LEU A 20 2.79 20.49 -22.00
N MET A 21 1.63 21.05 -21.67
CA MET A 21 0.41 20.86 -22.46
C MET A 21 0.52 21.62 -23.77
N GLN A 22 0.25 20.94 -24.88
CA GLN A 22 0.33 21.54 -26.21
C GLN A 22 -1.05 22.00 -26.70
N GLN A 23 -1.09 23.18 -27.30
CA GLN A 23 -2.33 23.76 -27.81
C GLN A 23 -2.99 22.83 -28.84
N GLY A 24 -4.28 22.57 -28.67
CA GLY A 24 -5.09 21.77 -29.60
C GLY A 24 -4.85 20.26 -29.53
N ARG A 25 -4.11 19.76 -28.52
CA ARG A 25 -3.87 18.32 -28.34
C ARG A 25 -4.72 17.72 -27.22
N VAL A 26 -4.94 16.42 -27.31
CA VAL A 26 -5.66 15.62 -26.30
C VAL A 26 -4.82 15.54 -25.03
N GLN A 27 -5.46 15.64 -23.87
CA GLN A 27 -4.83 15.44 -22.57
C GLN A 27 -4.92 13.97 -22.16
N LEU A 28 -3.82 13.42 -21.64
CA LEU A 28 -3.79 12.07 -21.10
C LEU A 28 -3.49 12.13 -19.60
N ASP A 29 -4.10 11.23 -18.84
CA ASP A 29 -3.81 11.03 -17.42
C ASP A 29 -2.34 10.68 -17.18
N ALA A 30 -1.71 9.94 -18.12
CA ALA A 30 -0.30 9.61 -18.08
C ALA A 30 0.61 10.86 -18.05
N ASP A 31 0.26 11.93 -18.77
CA ASP A 31 1.02 13.18 -18.77
C ASP A 31 0.94 13.88 -17.40
N TRP A 32 -0.24 13.85 -16.77
CA TRP A 32 -0.46 14.41 -15.43
C TRP A 32 0.25 13.59 -14.35
N ASN A 33 0.19 12.25 -14.42
CA ASN A 33 0.90 11.36 -13.48
C ASN A 33 2.42 11.55 -13.59
N GLU A 34 2.98 11.59 -14.81
CA GLU A 34 4.41 11.85 -15.03
C GLU A 34 4.84 13.21 -14.49
N TRP A 35 3.99 14.24 -14.63
CA TRP A 35 4.26 15.55 -14.03
C TRP A 35 4.39 15.48 -12.50
N ASN A 36 3.47 14.80 -11.81
CA ASN A 36 3.54 14.64 -10.36
C ASN A 36 4.80 13.87 -9.92
N GLU A 37 5.17 12.80 -10.64
CA GLU A 37 6.37 12.01 -10.32
C GLU A 37 7.66 12.83 -10.50
N ILE A 38 7.73 13.69 -11.52
CA ILE A 38 8.85 14.63 -11.72
C ILE A 38 8.96 15.60 -10.54
N LEU A 39 7.83 16.18 -10.11
CA LEU A 39 7.81 17.14 -9.01
C LEU A 39 8.17 16.49 -7.67
N ASP A 40 7.58 15.33 -7.37
CA ASP A 40 7.89 14.58 -6.15
C ASP A 40 9.37 14.20 -6.08
N ARG A 41 9.93 13.61 -7.16
CA ARG A 41 11.36 13.26 -7.20
C ARG A 41 12.26 14.48 -6.98
N ARG A 42 11.88 15.63 -7.54
CA ARG A 42 12.63 16.88 -7.37
C ARG A 42 12.59 17.35 -5.91
N TRP A 43 11.40 17.42 -5.31
CA TRP A 43 11.23 17.85 -3.92
C TRP A 43 11.92 16.90 -2.93
N ARG A 44 11.89 15.58 -3.17
CA ARG A 44 12.64 14.62 -2.35
C ARG A 44 14.14 14.86 -2.41
N SER A 45 14.72 15.02 -3.61
CA SER A 45 16.16 15.32 -3.71
C SER A 45 16.52 16.63 -3.04
N GLU A 46 15.75 17.69 -3.30
CA GLU A 46 16.00 19.01 -2.73
C GLU A 46 15.95 18.97 -1.19
N THR A 47 14.98 18.26 -0.62
CA THR A 47 14.88 18.05 0.82
C THR A 47 16.11 17.30 1.37
N ILE A 48 16.50 16.20 0.74
CA ILE A 48 17.64 15.40 1.17
C ILE A 48 18.95 16.20 1.10
N ASP A 49 19.14 17.00 0.04
CA ASP A 49 20.37 17.77 -0.20
C ASP A 49 20.48 19.00 0.71
N ILE A 50 19.35 19.62 1.10
CA ILE A 50 19.35 20.83 1.94
C ILE A 50 19.40 20.49 3.43
N ILE A 51 18.52 19.60 3.90
CA ILE A 51 18.37 19.33 5.34
C ILE A 51 18.94 17.97 5.77
N GLY A 52 19.04 17.01 4.86
CA GLY A 52 19.57 15.67 5.13
C GLY A 52 18.54 14.55 4.95
N ARG A 53 18.98 13.30 5.14
CA ARG A 53 18.16 12.10 4.89
C ARG A 53 17.07 11.85 5.92
N CYS A 54 17.33 12.10 7.20
CA CYS A 54 16.37 11.90 8.29
C CYS A 54 16.43 13.10 9.23
N VAL A 55 15.38 13.92 9.27
CA VAL A 55 15.43 15.23 9.94
C VAL A 55 14.10 15.60 10.59
N VAL A 56 14.16 16.04 11.84
CA VAL A 56 13.08 16.80 12.50
C VAL A 56 13.30 18.29 12.24
N PRO A 57 12.36 19.02 11.62
CA PRO A 57 12.55 20.43 11.28
C PRO A 57 12.49 21.32 12.53
N LEU A 58 13.19 22.46 12.48
CA LEU A 58 13.31 23.39 13.62
C LEU A 58 11.96 23.96 14.08
N GLU A 59 11.03 24.20 13.15
CA GLU A 59 9.67 24.70 13.45
C GLU A 59 8.86 23.72 14.32
N THR A 60 9.18 22.42 14.27
CA THR A 60 8.57 21.40 15.12
C THR A 60 9.65 20.53 15.73
N SER A 61 10.53 21.15 16.54
CA SER A 61 11.71 20.50 17.12
C SER A 61 11.40 19.28 18.02
N THR A 62 10.18 19.20 18.54
CA THR A 62 9.67 18.05 19.33
C THR A 62 8.86 17.07 18.46
N GLY A 63 8.92 17.20 17.14
CA GLY A 63 8.22 16.34 16.19
C GLY A 63 8.67 14.89 16.34
N PHE A 64 7.71 13.99 16.58
CA PHE A 64 7.96 12.56 16.81
C PHE A 64 8.87 12.27 18.02
N GLU A 65 9.04 13.20 18.95
CA GLU A 65 9.77 12.96 20.20
C GLU A 65 9.08 11.86 21.01
N ILE A 66 9.83 10.83 21.39
CA ILE A 66 9.30 9.70 22.16
C ILE A 66 9.49 9.98 23.64
N GLN A 67 8.37 10.03 24.38
CA GLN A 67 8.37 10.20 25.82
C GLN A 67 7.67 9.02 26.49
N LEU A 68 8.28 8.51 27.57
CA LEU A 68 7.73 7.43 28.38
C LEU A 68 7.45 7.97 29.79
N SER A 69 6.19 7.91 30.21
CA SER A 69 5.77 8.36 31.54
C SER A 69 4.69 7.46 32.10
N GLY A 70 4.87 6.97 33.33
CA GLY A 70 3.87 6.14 34.01
C GLY A 70 3.52 4.82 33.29
N GLY A 71 4.42 4.30 32.46
CA GLY A 71 4.16 3.11 31.63
C GLY A 71 3.40 3.38 30.33
N SER A 72 3.14 4.65 30.00
CA SER A 72 2.53 5.06 28.72
C SER A 72 3.56 5.75 27.83
N LEU A 73 3.55 5.39 26.54
CA LEU A 73 4.40 6.01 25.52
C LEU A 73 3.59 7.05 24.74
N THR A 74 4.15 8.25 24.60
CA THR A 74 3.58 9.33 23.80
C THR A 74 4.55 9.80 22.73
N ILE A 75 4.01 10.22 21.59
CA ILE A 75 4.72 10.66 20.40
C ILE A 75 4.46 12.16 20.22
N GLY A 76 5.53 12.94 20.23
CA GLY A 76 5.48 14.39 20.06
C GLY A 76 4.82 14.79 18.73
N ARG A 77 3.97 15.82 18.78
CA ARG A 77 3.34 16.40 17.58
C ARG A 77 4.37 17.09 16.70
N GLY A 78 4.15 17.09 15.39
CA GLY A 78 5.01 17.79 14.44
C GLY A 78 5.37 16.95 13.22
N ARG A 79 6.42 17.37 12.52
CA ARG A 79 6.88 16.74 11.29
C ARG A 79 8.22 16.05 11.46
N ILE A 80 8.47 15.09 10.59
CA ILE A 80 9.78 14.50 10.37
C ILE A 80 9.90 14.12 8.88
N TYR A 81 11.09 14.32 8.31
CA TYR A 81 11.40 13.94 6.94
C TYR A 81 12.26 12.69 6.95
N VAL A 82 11.83 11.62 6.26
CA VAL A 82 12.55 10.35 6.14
C VAL A 82 12.77 10.06 4.66
N HIS A 83 14.02 10.10 4.22
CA HIS A 83 14.43 10.00 2.82
C HIS A 83 13.63 10.96 1.89
N GLY A 84 13.35 12.17 2.38
CA GLY A 84 12.57 13.19 1.67
C GLY A 84 11.05 13.02 1.76
N LEU A 85 10.53 11.93 2.34
CA LEU A 85 9.11 11.76 2.64
C LEU A 85 8.75 12.56 3.89
N GLN A 86 7.73 13.42 3.81
CA GLN A 86 7.18 14.13 4.97
C GLN A 86 6.19 13.24 5.72
N ALA A 87 6.53 12.83 6.93
CA ALA A 87 5.58 12.28 7.89
C ALA A 87 5.12 13.39 8.85
N GLU A 88 3.81 13.46 9.10
CA GLU A 88 3.20 14.52 9.90
C GLU A 88 2.27 13.94 10.95
N ASN A 89 2.56 14.27 12.21
CA ASN A 89 1.75 13.94 13.37
C ASN A 89 0.99 15.19 13.82
N HIS A 90 -0.31 15.22 13.50
CA HIS A 90 -1.19 16.33 13.85
C HIS A 90 -1.56 16.39 15.35
N GLY A 91 -1.01 15.53 16.21
CA GLY A 91 -1.25 15.57 17.66
C GLY A 91 -2.63 15.06 18.08
N ASN A 92 -2.97 15.28 19.35
CA ASN A 92 -4.20 14.80 19.99
C ASN A 92 -4.85 15.92 20.83
N GLY A 93 -6.03 15.63 21.39
CA GLY A 93 -6.70 16.52 22.35
C GLY A 93 -7.42 17.69 21.68
N ASN A 94 -7.33 18.87 22.30
CA ASN A 94 -7.99 20.08 21.79
C ASN A 94 -7.33 20.55 20.48
N LEU A 95 -8.13 21.09 19.56
CA LEU A 95 -7.64 21.60 18.29
C LEU A 95 -7.24 23.07 18.41
N GLU A 96 -6.08 23.42 17.84
CA GLU A 96 -5.65 24.78 17.52
C GLU A 96 -5.56 24.94 16.00
N PHE A 97 -5.75 26.16 15.48
CA PHE A 97 -5.61 26.46 14.06
C PHE A 97 -4.22 27.04 13.77
N ASP A 98 -3.47 26.43 12.85
CA ASP A 98 -2.22 26.96 12.33
C ASP A 98 -2.52 27.92 11.15
N PRO A 99 -2.26 29.23 11.29
CA PRO A 99 -2.52 30.20 10.23
C PRO A 99 -1.53 30.11 9.06
N ILE A 100 -0.34 29.52 9.24
CA ILE A 100 0.69 29.44 8.20
C ILE A 100 0.32 28.35 7.20
N LEU A 101 -0.11 27.19 7.71
CA LEU A 101 -0.50 26.02 6.90
C LEU A 101 -2.00 25.94 6.66
N ALA A 102 -2.78 26.82 7.31
CA ALA A 102 -4.24 26.88 7.23
C ALA A 102 -4.93 25.56 7.61
N GLU A 103 -4.47 24.90 8.67
CA GLU A 103 -4.98 23.61 9.14
C GLU A 103 -5.29 23.60 10.64
N SER A 104 -6.12 22.66 11.08
CA SER A 104 -6.36 22.41 12.51
C SER A 104 -5.50 21.24 12.99
N ARG A 105 -4.86 21.41 14.16
CA ARG A 105 -3.99 20.39 14.76
C ARG A 105 -4.26 20.25 16.26
N GLY A 106 -4.06 19.04 16.79
CA GLY A 106 -4.15 18.74 18.21
C GLY A 106 -3.01 19.39 19.00
N VAL A 107 -3.35 19.88 20.20
CA VAL A 107 -2.37 20.54 21.07
C VAL A 107 -1.45 19.55 21.78
N ASP A 108 -1.96 18.37 22.11
CA ASP A 108 -1.28 17.40 22.97
C ASP A 108 -0.45 16.39 22.15
N PRO A 109 0.58 15.76 22.75
CA PRO A 109 1.24 14.59 22.19
C PRO A 109 0.26 13.45 21.90
N LEU A 110 0.57 12.65 20.88
CA LEU A 110 -0.26 11.53 20.48
C LEU A 110 0.11 10.28 21.31
N PRO A 111 -0.84 9.65 22.03
CA PRO A 111 -0.61 8.36 22.67
C PRO A 111 -0.27 7.28 21.65
N TYR A 112 0.64 6.36 21.99
CA TYR A 112 1.10 5.29 21.12
C TYR A 112 -0.04 4.44 20.53
N GLU A 113 -1.09 4.21 21.31
CA GLU A 113 -2.26 3.39 20.95
C GLU A 113 -3.22 4.10 19.98
N LYS A 114 -3.03 5.42 19.80
CA LYS A 114 -3.91 6.28 18.99
C LYS A 114 -3.29 6.69 17.66
N GLN A 115 -2.23 6.03 17.23
CA GLN A 115 -1.61 6.29 15.94
C GLN A 115 -2.61 6.12 14.78
N PRO A 116 -2.71 7.10 13.86
CA PRO A 116 -3.74 7.08 12.81
C PRO A 116 -3.54 5.93 11.82
N TYR A 117 -2.29 5.54 11.57
CA TYR A 117 -1.92 4.49 10.64
C TYR A 117 -1.45 3.22 11.32
N TYR A 118 -1.57 3.07 12.65
CA TYR A 118 -1.28 1.83 13.36
C TYR A 118 -2.44 1.48 14.30
N LYS A 119 -3.52 0.94 13.73
CA LYS A 119 -4.68 0.52 14.51
C LYS A 119 -4.31 -0.71 15.34
N ASN A 120 -4.63 -0.72 16.63
CA ASN A 120 -4.30 -1.80 17.58
C ASN A 120 -2.81 -2.17 17.55
N PRO A 121 -1.91 -1.25 17.92
CA PRO A 121 -0.49 -1.53 17.93
C PRO A 121 -0.15 -2.61 18.97
N GLU A 122 0.98 -3.27 18.76
CA GLU A 122 1.52 -4.25 19.70
C GLU A 122 1.73 -3.64 21.09
N PRO A 123 1.49 -4.37 22.18
CA PRO A 123 1.69 -3.86 23.53
C PRO A 123 3.17 -3.50 23.76
N LEU A 124 3.40 -2.49 24.61
CA LEU A 124 4.75 -2.11 25.00
C LEU A 124 5.45 -3.31 25.69
N PRO A 125 6.73 -3.60 25.36
CA PRO A 125 7.48 -4.65 26.04
C PRO A 125 7.58 -4.40 27.54
N GLU A 126 7.17 -5.39 28.36
CA GLU A 126 7.19 -5.29 29.82
C GLU A 126 8.53 -5.71 30.45
N ALA A 127 9.36 -6.45 29.70
CA ALA A 127 10.62 -7.01 30.19
C ALA A 127 11.67 -7.14 29.08
N GLY A 128 12.91 -7.23 29.51
CA GLY A 128 14.08 -7.16 28.64
C GLY A 128 14.44 -5.72 28.29
N GLY A 129 15.47 -5.56 27.49
CA GLY A 129 15.95 -4.26 27.05
C GLY A 129 17.47 -4.27 26.85
N PRO A 130 18.02 -3.25 26.19
CA PRO A 130 17.34 -2.11 25.56
C PRO A 130 16.41 -2.48 24.38
N HIS A 131 15.42 -1.63 24.10
CA HIS A 131 14.52 -1.72 22.95
C HIS A 131 14.80 -0.57 21.98
N LEU A 132 14.60 -0.79 20.69
CA LEU A 132 14.71 0.25 19.66
C LEU A 132 13.32 0.73 19.26
N VAL A 133 13.07 2.04 19.41
CA VAL A 133 11.88 2.69 18.86
C VAL A 133 12.27 3.29 17.52
N TYR A 134 11.53 2.95 16.47
CA TYR A 134 11.80 3.42 15.12
C TYR A 134 10.53 3.92 14.44
N LEU A 135 10.71 4.78 13.45
CA LEU A 135 9.63 5.30 12.62
C LEU A 135 9.68 4.64 11.25
N ASP A 136 8.61 3.94 10.90
CA ASP A 136 8.37 3.43 9.56
C ASP A 136 7.53 4.45 8.78
N VAL A 137 7.99 4.86 7.60
CA VAL A 137 7.34 5.87 6.74
C VAL A 137 7.29 5.34 5.32
N TRP A 138 6.10 5.31 4.73
CA TRP A 138 5.90 4.85 3.37
C TRP A 138 4.72 5.55 2.72
N GLU A 139 4.58 5.37 1.42
CA GLU A 139 3.42 5.85 0.67
C GLU A 139 2.48 4.68 0.38
N ARG A 140 1.20 4.91 0.64
CA ARG A 140 0.13 3.99 0.24
C ARG A 140 -0.81 4.67 -0.71
N GLU A 141 -1.52 3.87 -1.51
CA GLU A 141 -2.55 4.39 -2.39
C GLU A 141 -3.92 4.27 -1.73
N VAL A 142 -4.70 5.35 -1.80
CA VAL A 142 -6.05 5.46 -1.25
C VAL A 142 -7.03 5.68 -2.39
N THR A 143 -8.05 4.82 -2.47
CA THR A 143 -9.15 4.92 -3.41
C THR A 143 -10.44 5.28 -2.68
N TYR A 144 -11.54 5.46 -3.41
CA TYR A 144 -12.85 5.70 -2.81
C TYR A 144 -13.33 4.57 -1.89
N VAL A 145 -12.78 3.36 -2.04
CA VAL A 145 -13.11 2.23 -1.18
C VAL A 145 -12.60 2.48 0.23
N GLU A 146 -11.38 3.01 0.36
CA GLU A 146 -10.79 3.36 1.65
C GLU A 146 -11.29 4.72 2.19
N ASP A 147 -11.48 5.71 1.32
CA ASP A 147 -12.07 7.01 1.67
C ASP A 147 -13.18 7.43 0.70
N PRO A 148 -14.46 7.18 1.05
CA PRO A 148 -15.60 7.54 0.20
C PRO A 148 -15.71 9.04 -0.13
N ASN A 149 -15.06 9.92 0.64
CA ASN A 149 -15.09 11.36 0.39
C ASN A 149 -14.22 11.77 -0.81
N LEU A 150 -13.43 10.86 -1.38
CA LEU A 150 -12.70 11.09 -2.63
C LEU A 150 -13.61 11.18 -3.85
N VAL A 151 -14.84 10.66 -3.75
CA VAL A 151 -15.85 10.81 -4.80
C VAL A 151 -16.43 12.21 -4.72
N GLU A 152 -16.30 12.98 -5.82
CA GLU A 152 -16.90 14.30 -5.93
C GLU A 152 -18.43 14.19 -5.81
N ASN A 153 -18.99 14.77 -4.74
CA ASN A 153 -20.40 14.65 -4.40
C ASN A 153 -21.32 15.21 -5.51
N ALA A 154 -20.88 16.24 -6.24
CA ALA A 154 -21.68 16.82 -7.32
C ALA A 154 -21.85 15.89 -8.54
N VAL A 155 -20.85 15.04 -8.82
CA VAL A 155 -20.86 14.16 -10.01
C VAL A 155 -21.14 12.70 -9.62
N GLY A 156 -20.77 12.29 -8.41
CA GLY A 156 -20.97 10.94 -7.88
C GLY A 156 -20.14 9.86 -8.58
N VAL A 157 -19.05 10.24 -9.23
CA VAL A 157 -18.17 9.30 -9.97
C VAL A 157 -16.77 9.29 -9.39
N ASP A 158 -16.19 8.10 -9.32
CA ASP A 158 -14.77 7.92 -9.03
C ASP A 158 -13.93 8.39 -10.23
N THR A 159 -12.88 9.15 -9.96
CA THR A 159 -12.06 9.80 -11.00
C THR A 159 -10.56 9.64 -10.78
N THR A 160 -10.11 9.66 -9.53
CA THR A 160 -8.68 9.70 -9.18
C THR A 160 -8.47 9.09 -7.80
N SER A 161 -7.33 8.44 -7.60
CA SER A 161 -6.85 8.00 -6.29
C SER A 161 -5.87 9.02 -5.68
N ARG A 162 -5.42 8.78 -4.46
CA ARG A 162 -4.41 9.59 -3.78
C ARG A 162 -3.25 8.71 -3.33
N LEU A 163 -2.03 9.24 -3.38
CA LEU A 163 -0.94 8.72 -2.58
C LEU A 163 -0.97 9.42 -1.22
N GLN A 164 -0.95 8.64 -0.15
CA GLN A 164 -0.94 9.09 1.23
C GLN A 164 0.35 8.62 1.88
N THR A 165 1.12 9.55 2.45
CA THR A 165 2.24 9.21 3.31
C THR A 165 1.70 8.71 4.65
N ALA A 166 1.89 7.43 4.90
CA ALA A 166 1.57 6.78 6.16
C ALA A 166 2.83 6.64 7.01
N TRP A 167 2.64 6.61 8.33
CA TRP A 167 3.74 6.47 9.27
C TRP A 167 3.33 5.66 10.50
N GLN A 168 4.27 4.92 11.07
CA GLN A 168 4.08 4.16 12.31
C GLN A 168 5.33 4.24 13.17
N VAL A 169 5.14 4.58 14.44
CA VAL A 169 6.13 4.33 15.47
C VAL A 169 5.99 2.88 15.91
N ARG A 170 7.06 2.11 15.73
CA ARG A 170 7.16 0.69 16.08
C ARG A 170 8.30 0.47 17.07
N ILE A 171 8.25 -0.67 17.75
CA ILE A 171 9.22 -1.04 18.78
C ILE A 171 9.82 -2.39 18.42
N LEU A 172 11.13 -2.45 18.24
CA LEU A 172 11.89 -3.68 18.16
C LEU A 172 12.42 -4.01 19.56
N PRO A 173 11.92 -5.08 20.22
CA PRO A 173 12.35 -5.41 21.56
C PRO A 173 13.72 -6.10 21.60
N ASN A 174 14.48 -5.87 22.68
CA ASN A 174 15.68 -6.65 23.03
C ASN A 174 16.77 -6.63 21.95
N VAL A 175 17.21 -5.43 21.56
CA VAL A 175 18.19 -5.23 20.47
C VAL A 175 19.64 -5.57 20.85
N GLY A 176 19.86 -6.13 22.04
CA GLY A 176 21.18 -6.55 22.53
C GLY A 176 21.57 -5.83 23.81
N ASP A 177 22.14 -6.57 24.75
CA ASP A 177 22.53 -6.04 26.06
C ASP A 177 23.52 -4.87 25.91
N GLY A 178 23.23 -3.75 26.55
CA GLY A 178 24.08 -2.56 26.52
C GLY A 178 24.07 -1.77 25.21
N ALA A 179 23.16 -2.06 24.27
CA ALA A 179 22.98 -1.22 23.09
C ALA A 179 22.62 0.22 23.49
N THR A 180 23.20 1.18 22.77
CA THR A 180 22.99 2.61 22.99
C THR A 180 22.70 3.30 21.66
N CYS A 181 22.37 4.60 21.69
CA CYS A 181 22.21 5.38 20.46
C CYS A 181 23.49 5.48 19.60
N ALA A 182 24.65 5.06 20.11
CA ALA A 182 25.91 5.02 19.37
C ALA A 182 26.25 3.62 18.81
N THR A 183 25.45 2.60 19.13
CA THR A 183 25.65 1.24 18.62
C THR A 183 25.35 1.21 17.12
N PRO A 184 26.26 0.70 16.26
CA PRO A 184 26.01 0.57 14.84
C PRO A 184 24.80 -0.31 14.53
N ASP A 185 24.07 0.02 13.48
CA ASP A 185 22.87 -0.70 13.03
C ASP A 185 23.13 -2.20 12.81
N GLU A 186 24.33 -2.58 12.34
CA GLU A 186 24.69 -3.98 12.08
C GLU A 186 24.86 -4.82 13.35
N GLU A 187 25.03 -4.18 14.51
CA GLU A 187 25.19 -4.83 15.81
C GLU A 187 23.85 -4.95 16.57
N LEU A 188 22.78 -4.32 16.07
CA LEU A 188 21.45 -4.37 16.67
C LEU A 188 20.72 -5.66 16.25
N ASN A 189 20.40 -6.50 17.24
CA ASN A 189 19.75 -7.78 17.00
C ASN A 189 18.40 -7.60 16.28
N GLY A 190 18.26 -8.21 15.10
CA GLY A 190 17.03 -8.20 14.30
C GLY A 190 16.77 -6.92 13.51
N TRP A 191 17.58 -5.86 13.67
CA TRP A 191 17.35 -4.59 12.98
C TRP A 191 17.55 -4.70 11.46
N LEU A 192 18.61 -5.39 11.03
CA LEU A 192 18.90 -5.59 9.60
C LEU A 192 17.79 -6.32 8.85
N ASP A 193 17.06 -7.22 9.51
CA ASP A 193 15.94 -7.95 8.91
C ASP A 193 14.74 -7.01 8.68
N ILE A 194 14.54 -6.03 9.57
CA ILE A 194 13.46 -5.03 9.47
C ILE A 194 13.74 -4.04 8.33
N ILE A 195 14.96 -3.50 8.24
CA ILE A 195 15.32 -2.51 7.22
C ILE A 195 15.66 -3.12 5.86
N GLN A 196 15.55 -4.44 5.73
CA GLN A 196 15.90 -5.14 4.50
C GLN A 196 14.99 -4.69 3.35
N THR A 197 15.59 -4.05 2.34
CA THR A 197 14.85 -3.69 1.13
C THR A 197 14.31 -4.91 0.39
N SER A 198 13.18 -4.75 -0.30
CA SER A 198 12.61 -5.82 -1.11
C SER A 198 13.58 -6.28 -2.21
N ALA A 199 13.97 -7.54 -2.14
CA ALA A 199 14.78 -8.22 -3.16
C ALA A 199 13.94 -8.65 -4.38
N GLY A 200 12.62 -8.43 -4.36
CA GLY A 200 11.72 -8.78 -5.47
C GLY A 200 12.15 -8.10 -6.77
N ARG A 201 12.34 -8.90 -7.82
CA ARG A 201 12.57 -8.41 -9.19
C ARG A 201 11.66 -9.16 -10.13
N LEU A 202 10.88 -8.43 -10.92
CA LEU A 202 10.02 -9.00 -11.95
C LEU A 202 10.69 -8.82 -13.31
N THR A 203 10.85 -9.93 -14.04
CA THR A 203 11.21 -9.91 -15.45
C THR A 203 10.10 -10.56 -16.24
N SER A 204 9.40 -9.78 -17.06
CA SER A 204 8.42 -10.30 -18.01
C SER A 204 9.08 -10.56 -19.36
N LYS A 205 8.80 -11.70 -19.98
CA LYS A 205 9.21 -11.99 -21.35
C LYS A 205 8.00 -12.49 -22.13
N ALA A 206 7.80 -11.95 -23.34
CA ALA A 206 6.85 -12.54 -24.27
C ALA A 206 7.32 -13.95 -24.64
N VAL A 207 6.47 -14.96 -24.44
CA VAL A 207 6.76 -16.31 -24.91
C VAL A 207 6.59 -16.31 -26.43
N GLY A 208 7.67 -16.60 -27.16
CA GLY A 208 7.64 -16.68 -28.61
C GLY A 208 6.68 -17.79 -29.04
N VAL A 209 5.77 -17.49 -29.97
CA VAL A 209 4.94 -18.50 -30.60
C VAL A 209 5.81 -19.29 -31.57
N ALA A 210 5.61 -20.60 -31.66
CA ALA A 210 6.33 -21.44 -32.63
C ALA A 210 6.19 -20.87 -34.05
N THR A 211 7.29 -20.87 -34.81
CA THR A 211 7.27 -20.45 -36.22
C THR A 211 6.23 -21.27 -36.97
N PRO A 212 5.24 -20.66 -37.64
CA PRO A 212 4.31 -21.40 -38.46
C PRO A 212 5.05 -22.20 -39.53
N SER A 213 4.60 -23.41 -39.82
CA SER A 213 5.14 -24.23 -40.91
C SER A 213 4.84 -23.65 -42.30
N ASP A 214 3.90 -22.72 -42.38
CA ASP A 214 3.51 -22.01 -43.60
C ASP A 214 4.43 -20.80 -43.82
N PRO A 215 5.24 -20.78 -44.90
CA PRO A 215 6.15 -19.67 -45.21
C PRO A 215 5.45 -18.34 -45.54
N CYS A 216 4.13 -18.33 -45.73
CA CYS A 216 3.33 -17.11 -45.91
C CYS A 216 2.82 -16.50 -44.58
N LEU A 217 2.93 -17.23 -43.47
CA LEU A 217 2.58 -16.73 -42.15
C LEU A 217 3.82 -16.13 -41.47
N ILE A 218 3.88 -14.80 -41.42
CA ILE A 218 4.94 -14.10 -40.67
C ILE A 218 4.83 -14.55 -39.20
N PRO A 219 5.85 -15.23 -38.64
CA PRO A 219 5.84 -15.62 -37.24
C PRO A 219 5.63 -14.37 -36.40
N PRO A 220 4.81 -14.41 -35.34
CA PRO A 220 4.59 -13.23 -34.53
C PRO A 220 5.87 -12.86 -33.78
N SER A 221 6.69 -12.00 -34.40
CA SER A 221 7.98 -11.54 -33.89
C SER A 221 7.86 -10.38 -32.89
N GLY A 222 6.66 -10.12 -32.37
CA GLY A 222 6.40 -8.99 -31.49
C GLY A 222 5.40 -9.39 -30.42
N GLY A 223 5.66 -8.93 -29.20
CA GLY A 223 4.95 -9.26 -27.96
C GLY A 223 3.45 -8.92 -27.96
N TYR A 224 2.98 -8.18 -26.95
CA TYR A 224 1.56 -7.87 -26.82
C TYR A 224 1.06 -7.07 -28.04
N ARG A 225 0.03 -7.58 -28.72
CA ARG A 225 -0.59 -7.00 -29.94
C ARG A 225 -1.99 -6.42 -29.69
N GLY A 226 -2.46 -6.49 -28.44
CA GLY A 226 -3.74 -5.88 -28.10
C GLY A 226 -3.63 -4.36 -28.20
N LEU A 227 -4.77 -3.72 -28.46
CA LEU A 227 -4.89 -2.26 -28.43
C LEU A 227 -5.03 -1.72 -27.00
N GLU A 228 -5.13 -2.61 -26.02
CA GLU A 228 -5.45 -2.27 -24.64
C GLU A 228 -4.17 -1.89 -23.89
N ASN A 229 -4.25 -0.82 -23.09
CA ASN A 229 -3.26 -0.58 -22.05
C ASN A 229 -3.71 -1.35 -20.80
N ARG A 230 -2.81 -2.13 -20.20
CA ARG A 230 -3.13 -3.01 -19.06
C ARG A 230 -2.11 -2.83 -17.96
N THR A 231 -2.58 -2.67 -16.73
CA THR A 231 -1.74 -2.48 -15.55
C THR A 231 -1.69 -3.77 -14.76
N TYR A 232 -0.71 -4.62 -15.10
CA TYR A 232 -0.54 -5.90 -14.43
C TYR A 232 0.05 -5.71 -13.03
N ARG A 233 -0.57 -6.35 -12.04
CA ARG A 233 -0.06 -6.47 -10.67
C ARG A 233 0.29 -7.91 -10.39
N VAL A 234 1.49 -8.16 -9.89
CA VAL A 234 1.94 -9.48 -9.43
C VAL A 234 2.47 -9.32 -8.02
N GLU A 235 1.92 -10.09 -7.09
CA GLU A 235 2.29 -10.05 -5.68
C GLU A 235 2.60 -11.43 -5.16
N ILE A 236 3.57 -11.48 -4.25
CA ILE A 236 3.82 -12.64 -3.40
C ILE A 236 2.78 -12.56 -2.29
N HIS A 237 1.98 -13.61 -2.12
CA HIS A 237 0.98 -13.68 -1.06
C HIS A 237 1.60 -14.31 0.19
N ASP A 238 2.06 -15.55 0.08
CA ASP A 238 2.88 -16.21 1.09
C ASP A 238 4.31 -16.31 0.57
N GLY A 239 5.25 -15.76 1.34
CA GLY A 239 6.67 -15.93 1.08
C GLY A 239 7.12 -17.37 1.35
N GLY A 240 8.21 -17.79 0.70
CA GLY A 240 8.75 -19.13 0.88
C GLY A 240 9.84 -19.47 -0.11
N ALA A 241 10.35 -20.69 -0.03
CA ALA A 241 11.24 -21.22 -1.05
C ALA A 241 10.50 -21.39 -2.39
N ILE A 242 11.26 -21.59 -3.46
CA ILE A 242 10.69 -21.89 -4.78
C ILE A 242 9.84 -23.17 -4.67
N GLY A 243 8.55 -23.06 -4.98
CA GLY A 243 7.59 -24.17 -4.88
C GLY A 243 6.63 -24.04 -3.70
N ASP A 244 7.04 -23.34 -2.64
CA ASP A 244 6.22 -23.08 -1.44
C ASP A 244 5.58 -21.70 -1.49
N ALA A 245 6.30 -20.72 -2.05
CA ALA A 245 5.79 -19.36 -2.19
C ALA A 245 4.54 -19.32 -3.08
N THR A 246 3.51 -18.60 -2.64
CA THR A 246 2.27 -18.41 -3.38
C THR A 246 2.25 -17.02 -4.01
N PHE A 247 1.67 -16.94 -5.21
CA PHE A 247 1.59 -15.70 -5.98
C PHE A 247 0.17 -15.43 -6.41
N LYS A 248 -0.15 -14.15 -6.46
CA LYS A 248 -1.45 -13.65 -6.85
C LYS A 248 -1.24 -12.52 -7.86
N TRP A 249 -2.03 -12.49 -8.93
CA TRP A 249 -1.88 -11.47 -9.96
C TRP A 249 -3.20 -10.97 -10.53
N SER A 250 -3.18 -9.75 -11.06
CA SER A 250 -4.32 -9.08 -11.69
C SER A 250 -3.89 -8.35 -12.96
N ARG A 251 -4.80 -8.22 -13.93
CA ARG A 251 -4.55 -7.52 -15.22
C ARG A 251 -4.81 -6.02 -15.15
N ASP A 252 -5.57 -5.61 -14.15
CA ASP A 252 -6.17 -4.29 -14.02
C ASP A 252 -5.87 -3.75 -12.60
N ASN A 253 -4.64 -3.98 -12.12
CA ASN A 253 -4.07 -3.59 -10.83
C ASN A 253 -4.85 -4.04 -9.57
N ALA A 254 -5.74 -5.03 -9.72
CA ALA A 254 -6.74 -5.36 -8.72
C ALA A 254 -7.58 -4.14 -8.28
N SER A 255 -7.98 -3.33 -9.27
CA SER A 255 -8.80 -2.11 -9.13
C SER A 255 -10.29 -2.36 -8.96
N VAL A 256 -10.78 -3.52 -9.37
CA VAL A 256 -12.15 -3.95 -9.06
C VAL A 256 -12.18 -4.33 -7.59
N ALA A 257 -12.70 -3.42 -6.79
CA ALA A 257 -12.69 -3.44 -5.34
C ALA A 257 -14.03 -2.92 -4.81
N SER A 258 -14.57 -3.55 -3.76
CA SER A 258 -15.78 -3.08 -3.07
C SER A 258 -15.61 -3.20 -1.58
N GLY A 259 -16.22 -2.26 -0.85
CA GLY A 259 -16.41 -2.37 0.59
C GLY A 259 -17.36 -3.51 0.92
N ILE A 260 -17.03 -4.27 1.96
CA ILE A 260 -17.89 -5.30 2.54
C ILE A 260 -18.61 -4.70 3.75
N SER A 261 -19.94 -4.72 3.72
CA SER A 261 -20.80 -4.16 4.77
C SER A 261 -21.29 -5.21 5.78
N ALA A 262 -21.31 -6.49 5.40
CA ALA A 262 -21.64 -7.60 6.30
C ALA A 262 -21.00 -8.91 5.83
N ILE A 263 -20.68 -9.78 6.79
CA ILE A 263 -20.22 -11.16 6.56
C ILE A 263 -21.13 -12.10 7.35
N GLU A 264 -21.85 -12.97 6.65
CA GLU A 264 -22.77 -13.93 7.23
C GLU A 264 -22.19 -15.35 7.14
N ASN A 265 -22.19 -16.05 8.28
CA ASN A 265 -21.69 -17.43 8.40
C ASN A 265 -20.26 -17.62 7.85
N ASP A 266 -19.43 -16.58 7.91
CA ASP A 266 -18.07 -16.51 7.36
C ASP A 266 -17.99 -16.81 5.84
N ILE A 267 -19.11 -16.90 5.11
CA ILE A 267 -19.13 -17.39 3.71
C ILE A 267 -19.88 -16.49 2.75
N THR A 268 -20.84 -15.71 3.24
CA THR A 268 -21.65 -14.81 2.41
C THR A 268 -21.30 -13.37 2.74
N LEU A 269 -20.80 -12.64 1.74
CA LEU A 269 -20.39 -11.24 1.84
C LEU A 269 -21.49 -10.35 1.26
N THR A 270 -21.90 -9.32 2.00
CA THR A 270 -22.70 -8.23 1.45
C THR A 270 -21.76 -7.09 1.06
N VAL A 271 -21.76 -6.70 -0.21
CA VAL A 271 -20.86 -5.67 -0.75
C VAL A 271 -21.60 -4.40 -1.14
N ASP A 272 -20.91 -3.27 -1.10
CA ASP A 272 -21.48 -1.98 -1.50
C ASP A 272 -21.85 -1.98 -3.00
N ARG A 273 -21.01 -2.64 -3.82
CA ARG A 273 -21.17 -2.76 -5.26
C ARG A 273 -20.58 -4.06 -5.80
N ALA A 274 -21.39 -4.82 -6.54
CA ALA A 274 -20.94 -6.06 -7.19
C ALA A 274 -20.62 -5.91 -8.70
N VAL A 275 -21.21 -4.89 -9.34
CA VAL A 275 -21.16 -4.67 -10.79
C VAL A 275 -20.88 -3.19 -11.08
N TRP A 276 -19.87 -2.94 -11.92
CA TRP A 276 -19.58 -1.61 -12.48
C TRP A 276 -20.07 -1.51 -13.91
N ASP A 277 -19.73 -2.51 -14.71
CA ASP A 277 -20.16 -2.68 -16.09
C ASP A 277 -20.17 -4.17 -16.48
N SER A 278 -20.31 -4.48 -17.78
CA SER A 278 -20.36 -5.86 -18.28
C SER A 278 -19.04 -6.64 -18.11
N VAL A 279 -17.92 -5.95 -17.93
CA VAL A 279 -16.57 -6.51 -17.80
C VAL A 279 -16.06 -6.38 -16.36
N ARG A 280 -16.18 -5.18 -15.76
CA ARG A 280 -15.78 -4.87 -14.39
C ARG A 280 -16.91 -5.29 -13.43
N ARG A 281 -16.89 -6.56 -13.03
CA ARG A 281 -17.83 -7.14 -12.07
C ARG A 281 -17.22 -8.35 -11.37
N PHE A 282 -17.78 -8.71 -10.21
CA PHE A 282 -17.51 -10.02 -9.63
C PHE A 282 -18.34 -11.09 -10.34
N SER A 283 -17.70 -12.23 -10.60
CA SER A 283 -18.32 -13.38 -11.28
C SER A 283 -18.02 -14.69 -10.55
N PRO A 284 -18.91 -15.70 -10.68
CA PRO A 284 -18.61 -17.06 -10.23
C PRO A 284 -17.27 -17.58 -10.77
N GLY A 285 -16.45 -18.16 -9.89
CA GLY A 285 -15.12 -18.69 -10.23
C GLY A 285 -13.97 -17.69 -10.12
N ASP A 286 -14.26 -16.41 -9.91
CA ASP A 286 -13.24 -15.40 -9.65
C ASP A 286 -12.59 -15.61 -8.28
N TRP A 287 -11.31 -15.26 -8.13
CA TRP A 287 -10.70 -15.21 -6.81
C TRP A 287 -10.76 -13.79 -6.26
N VAL A 288 -11.14 -13.68 -5.00
CA VAL A 288 -11.16 -12.44 -4.25
C VAL A 288 -10.26 -12.56 -3.03
N GLU A 289 -9.44 -11.54 -2.81
CA GLU A 289 -8.76 -11.33 -1.53
C GLU A 289 -9.62 -10.45 -0.65
N ILE A 290 -9.93 -10.91 0.57
CA ILE A 290 -10.61 -10.16 1.62
C ILE A 290 -9.52 -9.63 2.56
N THR A 291 -9.40 -8.31 2.65
CA THR A 291 -8.43 -7.64 3.52
C THR A 291 -9.10 -6.52 4.32
N ASP A 292 -8.38 -5.93 5.26
CA ASP A 292 -8.85 -4.84 6.11
C ASP A 292 -7.66 -3.89 6.41
N ASP A 293 -7.92 -2.66 6.91
CA ASP A 293 -6.86 -1.69 7.24
C ASP A 293 -5.85 -2.24 8.25
N TRP A 294 -6.29 -3.04 9.23
CA TRP A 294 -5.39 -3.57 10.25
C TRP A 294 -4.33 -4.47 9.61
N ARG A 295 -4.75 -5.34 8.70
CA ARG A 295 -3.86 -6.19 7.92
C ARG A 295 -2.95 -5.38 7.02
N GLU A 296 -3.51 -4.41 6.29
CA GLU A 296 -2.72 -3.53 5.41
C GLU A 296 -1.62 -2.81 6.19
N PHE A 297 -1.98 -2.16 7.30
CA PHE A 297 -1.04 -1.43 8.15
C PHE A 297 -0.08 -2.35 8.93
N SER A 298 -0.46 -3.60 9.17
CA SER A 298 0.41 -4.58 9.82
C SER A 298 1.22 -5.40 8.81
N LEU A 299 1.17 -5.07 7.51
CA LEU A 299 1.82 -5.82 6.42
C LEU A 299 1.43 -7.31 6.37
N HIS A 300 0.24 -7.63 6.86
CA HIS A 300 -0.31 -8.98 6.79
C HIS A 300 -1.14 -9.16 5.51
N PRO A 301 -1.00 -10.29 4.80
CA PRO A 301 -1.84 -10.58 3.65
C PRO A 301 -3.32 -10.76 4.05
N GLY A 302 -4.22 -10.50 3.10
CA GLY A 302 -5.65 -10.82 3.24
C GLY A 302 -5.93 -12.31 3.12
N GLU A 303 -7.19 -12.73 3.22
CA GLU A 303 -7.59 -14.10 2.91
C GLU A 303 -8.09 -14.20 1.47
N VAL A 304 -7.49 -15.10 0.68
CA VAL A 304 -7.92 -15.36 -0.69
C VAL A 304 -8.98 -16.47 -0.71
N ARG A 305 -10.10 -16.22 -1.39
CA ARG A 305 -11.21 -17.16 -1.57
C ARG A 305 -11.75 -17.11 -2.98
N GLN A 306 -12.28 -18.23 -3.47
CA GLN A 306 -12.95 -18.29 -4.76
C GLN A 306 -14.44 -18.02 -4.59
N ILE A 307 -15.01 -17.22 -5.49
CA ILE A 307 -16.45 -16.96 -5.55
C ILE A 307 -17.17 -18.20 -6.08
N ASP A 308 -18.22 -18.62 -5.36
CA ASP A 308 -19.17 -19.64 -5.81
C ASP A 308 -20.29 -19.02 -6.63
N SER A 309 -20.96 -18.00 -6.09
CA SER A 309 -22.07 -17.32 -6.74
C SER A 309 -22.15 -15.84 -6.38
N VAL A 310 -22.75 -15.05 -7.27
CA VAL A 310 -22.99 -13.61 -7.08
C VAL A 310 -24.46 -13.33 -7.35
N ASN A 311 -25.10 -12.59 -6.44
CA ASN A 311 -26.44 -12.07 -6.63
C ASN A 311 -26.38 -10.54 -6.69
N ASP A 312 -26.54 -10.01 -7.90
CA ASP A 312 -26.46 -8.57 -8.18
C ASP A 312 -27.59 -7.78 -7.50
N SER A 313 -28.77 -8.40 -7.31
CA SER A 313 -29.95 -7.73 -6.75
C SER A 313 -29.84 -7.53 -5.24
N SER A 314 -29.33 -8.52 -4.52
CA SER A 314 -29.06 -8.43 -3.08
C SER A 314 -27.66 -7.91 -2.76
N ARG A 315 -26.80 -7.72 -3.78
CA ARG A 315 -25.38 -7.35 -3.64
C ARG A 315 -24.62 -8.32 -2.73
N THR A 316 -24.90 -9.61 -2.89
CA THR A 316 -24.27 -10.66 -2.08
C THR A 316 -23.35 -11.54 -2.92
N ILE A 317 -22.19 -11.87 -2.36
CA ILE A 317 -21.21 -12.79 -2.92
C ILE A 317 -21.11 -13.99 -1.99
N THR A 318 -21.30 -15.20 -2.49
CA THR A 318 -21.09 -16.43 -1.73
C THR A 318 -19.75 -17.03 -2.12
N LEU A 319 -18.93 -17.36 -1.13
CA LEU A 319 -17.61 -17.96 -1.31
C LEU A 319 -17.72 -19.50 -1.35
N LYS A 320 -16.79 -20.16 -2.07
CA LYS A 320 -16.73 -21.63 -2.11
C LYS A 320 -16.29 -22.28 -0.80
N SER A 321 -15.53 -21.55 -0.01
CA SER A 321 -15.10 -21.95 1.33
C SER A 321 -15.22 -20.77 2.27
N ALA A 322 -15.57 -21.06 3.52
CA ALA A 322 -15.69 -20.05 4.55
C ALA A 322 -14.33 -19.36 4.81
N LEU A 323 -14.41 -18.09 5.18
CA LEU A 323 -13.33 -17.35 5.81
C LEU A 323 -13.00 -17.98 7.16
N THR A 324 -11.79 -17.75 7.64
CA THR A 324 -11.42 -18.22 8.97
C THR A 324 -12.21 -17.44 10.01
N THR A 325 -12.93 -18.17 10.87
CA THR A 325 -13.82 -17.59 11.88
C THR A 325 -13.09 -16.62 12.80
N GLY A 326 -13.69 -15.46 13.02
CA GLY A 326 -13.17 -14.43 13.93
C GLY A 326 -12.05 -13.57 13.35
N LEU A 327 -11.58 -13.83 12.13
CA LEU A 327 -10.57 -12.97 11.48
C LEU A 327 -11.14 -11.63 11.00
N PHE A 328 -12.43 -11.57 10.67
CA PHE A 328 -13.07 -10.39 10.09
C PHE A 328 -14.31 -10.03 10.93
N PRO A 329 -14.23 -9.02 11.82
CA PRO A 329 -15.34 -8.66 12.68
C PRO A 329 -16.32 -7.72 11.95
N VAL A 330 -17.31 -8.27 11.22
CA VAL A 330 -18.42 -7.48 10.65
C VAL A 330 -19.75 -8.09 11.05
N SER A 331 -20.23 -7.79 12.27
CA SER A 331 -21.60 -8.10 12.66
C SER A 331 -22.54 -7.00 12.15
N GLY A 332 -23.54 -7.36 11.34
CA GLY A 332 -24.49 -6.46 10.65
C GLY A 332 -25.44 -5.62 11.52
N THR A 333 -25.00 -5.10 12.67
CA THR A 333 -25.76 -4.16 13.51
C THR A 333 -25.00 -2.86 13.65
N ALA A 334 -25.62 -1.78 13.18
CA ALA A 334 -25.02 -0.47 12.98
C ALA A 334 -24.40 0.17 14.24
N SER A 335 -23.17 0.67 14.10
CA SER A 335 -22.73 1.93 14.69
C SER A 335 -21.81 2.64 13.70
N LYS A 336 -22.32 3.69 13.06
CA LYS A 336 -21.54 4.71 12.34
C LYS A 336 -20.80 5.65 13.31
N SER A 337 -20.36 5.18 14.48
CA SER A 337 -19.62 6.01 15.43
C SER A 337 -18.42 5.28 16.04
N LEU A 338 -17.24 5.86 15.81
CA LEU A 338 -15.97 5.70 16.52
C LEU A 338 -15.20 4.38 16.41
N LEU A 339 -15.66 3.45 15.58
CA LEU A 339 -14.81 2.51 14.88
C LEU A 339 -15.06 2.81 13.40
N ARG A 340 -14.17 3.56 12.74
CA ARG A 340 -14.24 3.73 11.28
C ARG A 340 -14.26 2.31 10.72
N ALA A 341 -15.44 1.92 10.21
CA ALA A 341 -15.70 0.65 9.54
C ALA A 341 -14.46 0.35 8.70
N ILE A 342 -13.76 -0.71 9.07
CA ILE A 342 -12.55 -1.09 8.36
C ILE A 342 -13.02 -1.39 6.94
N PRO A 343 -12.63 -0.63 5.91
CA PRO A 343 -13.08 -0.87 4.56
C PRO A 343 -12.51 -2.21 4.13
N MET A 344 -13.30 -3.27 4.28
CA MET A 344 -12.88 -4.58 3.86
C MET A 344 -13.00 -4.66 2.35
N VAL A 345 -11.90 -4.92 1.68
CA VAL A 345 -11.83 -4.88 0.22
C VAL A 345 -11.78 -6.29 -0.32
N ALA A 346 -12.74 -6.65 -1.18
CA ALA A 346 -12.65 -7.82 -2.06
C ALA A 346 -11.90 -7.45 -3.34
N ARG A 347 -10.66 -7.93 -3.52
CA ARG A 347 -9.86 -7.64 -4.72
C ARG A 347 -9.83 -8.82 -5.67
N PHE A 348 -10.12 -8.60 -6.95
CA PHE A 348 -9.96 -9.65 -7.96
C PHE A 348 -8.48 -10.02 -8.12
N VAL A 349 -8.18 -11.31 -7.94
CA VAL A 349 -6.86 -11.88 -8.20
C VAL A 349 -6.98 -13.21 -8.95
N ARG A 350 -5.88 -13.73 -9.50
CA ARG A 350 -5.76 -15.11 -9.95
C ARG A 350 -4.62 -15.77 -9.18
N ALA A 351 -4.87 -16.92 -8.55
CA ALA A 351 -3.84 -17.72 -7.89
C ALA A 351 -3.16 -18.64 -8.93
N ILE A 352 -1.83 -18.67 -8.94
CA ILE A 352 -1.06 -19.70 -9.65
C ILE A 352 -0.08 -20.30 -8.65
N THR A 353 -0.17 -21.61 -8.45
CA THR A 353 0.90 -22.43 -7.85
C THR A 353 1.84 -22.88 -8.98
N GLY A 354 3.11 -22.46 -9.00
CA GLY A 354 4.07 -23.06 -9.97
C GLY A 354 5.44 -22.41 -10.16
N PHE A 355 6.48 -23.17 -9.77
CA PHE A 355 7.82 -23.38 -10.37
C PHE A 355 8.53 -22.23 -11.13
N LEU A 356 9.70 -21.82 -10.61
CA LEU A 356 10.70 -20.99 -11.29
C LEU A 356 11.94 -21.82 -11.66
N SER A 357 12.26 -21.91 -12.95
CA SER A 357 13.51 -22.52 -13.45
C SER A 357 14.67 -21.50 -13.41
N ARG A 358 15.82 -21.93 -12.87
CA ARG A 358 17.08 -21.18 -12.77
C ARG A 358 17.58 -20.61 -14.11
N ALA A 359 18.14 -19.41 -14.06
CA ALA A 359 19.28 -19.00 -14.88
C ALA A 359 20.38 -18.41 -13.97
N PRO A 360 21.66 -18.79 -14.12
CA PRO A 360 22.73 -18.42 -13.20
C PRO A 360 23.22 -16.99 -13.46
N ARG A 361 23.37 -16.18 -12.39
CA ARG A 361 24.08 -14.89 -12.45
C ARG A 361 25.53 -15.07 -12.02
N THR A 362 26.44 -14.77 -12.94
CA THR A 362 27.85 -14.48 -12.69
C THR A 362 27.98 -13.13 -11.96
N ARG A 363 28.73 -13.10 -10.86
CA ARG A 363 29.17 -11.87 -10.17
C ARG A 363 30.54 -11.47 -10.73
N GLN A 364 30.71 -10.19 -11.04
CA GLN A 364 32.02 -9.53 -11.02
C GLN A 364 31.91 -8.30 -10.14
N SER A 365 32.78 -8.23 -9.12
CA SER A 365 33.10 -7.04 -8.36
C SER A 365 34.15 -6.22 -9.12
N LYS A 366 34.08 -4.89 -9.01
CA LYS A 366 35.26 -4.05 -9.18
C LYS A 366 35.38 -3.11 -7.98
N ASN A 367 36.66 -2.96 -7.60
CA ASN A 367 37.23 -2.39 -6.40
C ASN A 367 36.74 -0.99 -6.05
#